data_AF-A0AAE3XPB9-F1
#
_entry.id   AF-A0AAE3XPB9-F1
#
_cell.length_a   1.000
_cell.length_b   1.000
_cell.length_c   1.000
_cell.angle_alpha   90.00
_cell.angle_beta   90.00
_cell.angle_gamma   90.00
#
_symmetry.space_group_name_H-M   'P 1'
#
loop_
_entity.id
_entity.type
_entity.pdbx_description
1 polymer ?
#
loop_
_entity_poly.entity_id
_entity_poly.type
_entity_poly.pdbx_seq_one_letter_code
_entity_poly.pdbx_strand_id
1 'polypeptide(L)'
;MNQLQKPLLINALFSGLSGILLTIFNKTFAKIFDTSNTTVFLIIGIALLYFTATIIYEIKRQKPVGILFIIIQDFFWVIGSTVILIFQPFEISKSGNSIIVVVALVVLLMGMGQANALAQSDNKPKEKIKQLSFERTFKGTKENVWNVISDVANYHKVAPNIDDVKILSGHGEGMVRSCSHANDSWTETCTLWKENEEYSFEVNTSTPDYPYPFKYLKGNWKIQEIDSMNIKVIMAFEFEYKRKFQNWLLHPILKGKFSKTADELLDNWQKQIEKM
;
A
#
# COMPACT_ATOMS: atom_id res chain seq x y z
N MET A 1 -2.82 19.84 -0.11
CA MET A 1 -3.25 18.50 0.32
C MET A 1 -3.05 17.53 -0.83
N ASN A 2 -2.42 16.38 -0.57
CA ASN A 2 -2.32 15.31 -1.56
C ASN A 2 -3.71 14.67 -1.82
N GLN A 3 -3.80 13.78 -2.81
CA GLN A 3 -5.06 13.12 -3.18
C GLN A 3 -5.67 12.29 -2.03
N LEU A 4 -4.86 11.82 -1.08
CA LEU A 4 -5.26 10.97 0.04
C LEU A 4 -5.73 11.76 1.28
N GLN A 5 -5.17 12.94 1.51
CA GLN A 5 -5.50 13.81 2.63
C GLN A 5 -6.91 14.39 2.52
N LYS A 6 -7.40 14.65 1.30
CA LYS A 6 -8.74 15.19 1.08
C LYS A 6 -9.87 14.28 1.58
N PRO A 7 -9.97 13.01 1.14
CA PRO A 7 -11.02 12.12 1.63
C PRO A 7 -10.87 11.83 3.14
N LEU A 8 -9.63 11.73 3.66
CA LEU A 8 -9.41 11.57 5.11
C LEU A 8 -9.91 12.79 5.90
N LEU A 9 -9.65 14.01 5.44
CA LEU A 9 -10.12 15.23 6.13
C LEU A 9 -11.64 15.31 6.14
N ILE A 10 -12.30 14.96 5.02
CA ILE A 10 -13.76 14.95 4.94
C ILE A 10 -14.33 13.95 5.96
N ASN A 11 -13.76 12.74 6.05
CA ASN A 11 -14.17 11.75 7.05
C ASN A 11 -13.93 12.25 8.48
N ALA A 12 -12.75 12.81 8.77
CA ALA A 12 -12.44 13.38 10.08
C ALA A 12 -13.45 14.46 10.51
N LEU A 13 -13.82 15.37 9.58
CA LEU A 13 -14.79 16.42 9.83
C LEU A 13 -16.20 15.87 10.05
N PHE A 14 -16.64 14.94 9.20
CA PHE A 14 -17.97 14.33 9.32
C PHE A 14 -18.12 13.53 10.63
N SER A 15 -17.15 12.66 10.91
CA SER A 15 -17.10 11.84 12.13
C SER A 15 -16.96 12.73 13.38
N GLY A 16 -16.15 13.79 13.30
CA GLY A 16 -15.92 14.72 14.41
C GLY A 16 -17.19 15.51 14.74
N LEU A 17 -17.84 16.09 13.73
CA LEU A 17 -19.09 16.81 13.89
C LEU A 17 -20.19 15.89 14.44
N SER A 18 -20.30 14.68 13.89
CA SER A 18 -21.27 13.68 14.37
C SER A 18 -21.00 13.29 15.82
N GLY A 19 -19.73 13.07 16.19
CA GLY A 19 -19.32 12.79 17.56
C GLY A 19 -19.66 13.90 18.55
N ILE A 20 -19.40 15.16 18.19
CA ILE A 20 -19.77 16.35 18.98
C ILE A 20 -21.30 16.41 19.16
N LEU A 21 -22.06 16.28 18.06
CA LEU A 21 -23.52 16.38 18.09
C LEU A 21 -24.14 15.28 18.95
N LEU A 22 -23.69 14.03 18.81
CA LEU A 22 -24.19 12.92 19.61
C LEU A 22 -23.84 13.06 21.10
N THR A 23 -22.66 13.60 21.41
CA THR A 23 -22.23 13.82 22.80
C THR A 23 -23.06 14.92 23.48
N ILE A 24 -23.19 16.08 22.83
CA ILE A 24 -23.86 17.25 23.41
C ILE A 24 -25.40 17.10 23.38
N PHE A 25 -25.95 16.57 22.30
CA PHE A 25 -27.40 16.48 22.08
C PHE A 25 -27.95 15.06 22.24
N ASN A 26 -27.32 14.21 23.06
CA ASN A 26 -27.71 12.81 23.26
C ASN A 26 -29.21 12.62 23.59
N LYS A 27 -29.80 13.49 24.41
CA LYS A 27 -31.24 13.45 24.77
C LYS A 27 -32.14 13.70 23.56
N THR A 28 -31.76 14.64 22.71
CA THR A 28 -32.51 14.96 21.48
C THR A 28 -32.47 13.78 20.52
N PHE A 29 -31.30 13.17 20.34
CA PHE A 29 -31.16 11.97 19.50
C PHE A 29 -31.93 10.78 20.07
N ALA A 30 -31.90 10.54 21.39
CA ALA A 30 -32.69 9.50 22.03
C ALA A 30 -34.19 9.65 21.74
N LYS A 31 -34.71 10.89 21.81
CA LYS A 31 -36.09 11.19 21.43
C LYS A 31 -36.37 10.94 19.95
N ILE A 32 -35.47 11.34 19.05
CA ILE A 32 -35.63 11.11 17.59
C ILE A 32 -35.67 9.60 17.29
N PHE A 33 -34.84 8.81 17.98
CA PHE A 33 -34.75 7.36 17.82
C PHE A 33 -35.82 6.58 18.60
N ASP A 34 -36.68 7.28 19.34
CA ASP A 34 -37.74 6.74 20.20
C ASP A 34 -37.21 5.75 21.25
N THR A 35 -36.10 6.12 21.90
CA THR A 35 -35.48 5.33 22.97
C THR A 35 -35.26 6.17 24.23
N SER A 36 -35.35 5.53 25.39
CA SER A 36 -35.01 6.15 26.68
C SER A 36 -33.51 6.13 26.98
N ASN A 37 -32.72 5.34 26.23
CA ASN A 37 -31.30 5.13 26.51
C ASN A 37 -30.42 6.21 25.86
N THR A 38 -30.14 7.27 26.61
CA THR A 38 -29.25 8.35 26.18
C THR A 38 -27.77 7.97 26.21
N THR A 39 -27.41 6.99 27.04
CA THR A 39 -26.01 6.54 27.23
C THR A 39 -25.41 5.97 25.95
N VAL A 40 -26.20 5.27 25.13
CA VAL A 40 -25.73 4.74 23.84
C VAL A 40 -25.22 5.85 22.91
N PHE A 41 -25.95 6.95 22.78
CA PHE A 41 -25.53 8.09 21.94
C PHE A 41 -24.29 8.78 22.48
N LEU A 42 -24.16 8.87 23.81
CA LEU A 42 -22.96 9.41 24.45
C LEU A 42 -21.73 8.54 24.16
N ILE A 43 -21.85 7.22 24.32
CA ILE A 43 -20.76 6.26 24.05
C ILE A 43 -20.35 6.34 22.57
N ILE A 44 -21.32 6.29 21.66
CA ILE A 44 -21.05 6.42 20.22
C ILE A 44 -20.38 7.76 19.91
N GLY A 45 -20.86 8.86 20.51
CA GLY A 45 -20.30 10.19 20.34
C GLY A 45 -18.82 10.24 20.74
N ILE A 46 -18.47 9.73 21.92
CA ILE A 46 -17.08 9.66 22.39
C ILE A 46 -16.23 8.76 21.50
N ALA A 47 -16.75 7.61 21.07
CA ALA A 47 -16.06 6.70 20.17
C ALA A 47 -15.74 7.35 18.81
N LEU A 48 -16.68 8.12 18.25
CA LEU A 48 -16.46 8.89 17.02
C LEU A 48 -15.41 10.00 17.20
N LEU A 49 -15.38 10.68 18.34
CA LEU A 49 -14.34 11.67 18.63
C LEU A 49 -12.95 11.02 18.72
N TYR A 50 -12.85 9.86 19.35
CA TYR A 50 -11.62 9.07 19.37
C TYR A 50 -11.21 8.66 17.94
N PHE A 51 -12.16 8.13 17.15
CA PHE A 51 -11.93 7.77 15.76
C PHE A 51 -11.43 8.96 14.93
N THR A 52 -12.05 10.14 15.06
CA THR A 52 -11.59 11.38 14.42
C THR A 52 -10.16 11.73 14.80
N ALA A 53 -9.77 11.59 16.08
CA ALA A 53 -8.39 11.82 16.50
C ALA A 53 -7.41 10.87 15.80
N THR A 54 -7.77 9.59 15.61
CA THR A 54 -6.95 8.63 14.84
C THR A 54 -6.81 9.03 13.37
N ILE A 55 -7.89 9.54 12.74
CA ILE A 55 -7.82 10.02 11.36
C ILE A 55 -6.91 11.25 11.25
N ILE A 56 -7.04 12.22 12.16
CA ILE A 56 -6.19 13.43 12.18
C ILE A 56 -4.71 13.05 12.34
N TYR A 57 -4.41 12.05 13.16
CA TYR A 57 -3.07 11.53 13.31
C TYR A 57 -2.52 10.93 11.99
N GLU A 58 -3.33 10.13 11.29
CA GLU A 58 -2.94 9.51 10.02
C GLU A 58 -2.94 10.50 8.83
N ILE A 59 -3.69 11.60 8.89
CA ILE A 59 -3.58 12.69 7.90
C ILE A 59 -2.15 13.25 7.87
N LYS A 60 -1.49 13.34 9.03
CA LYS A 60 -0.11 13.83 9.14
C LYS A 60 0.92 12.77 8.75
N ARG A 61 0.73 11.52 9.19
CA ARG A 61 1.72 10.44 8.98
C ARG A 61 1.63 9.73 7.63
N GLN A 62 0.44 9.70 7.03
CA GLN A 62 0.17 9.08 5.73
C GLN A 62 0.64 7.61 5.65
N LYS A 63 0.54 6.85 6.75
CA LYS A 63 0.96 5.44 6.74
C LYS A 63 -0.09 4.59 6.01
N PRO A 64 0.26 3.87 4.93
CA PRO A 64 -0.71 3.09 4.15
C PRO A 64 -1.53 2.11 5.00
N VAL A 65 -0.88 1.43 5.95
CA VAL A 65 -1.54 0.47 6.85
C VAL A 65 -2.50 1.15 7.84
N GLY A 66 -2.13 2.31 8.39
CA GLY A 66 -3.01 3.07 9.29
C GLY A 66 -4.27 3.56 8.57
N ILE A 67 -4.11 4.01 7.32
CA ILE A 67 -5.22 4.44 6.47
C ILE A 67 -6.10 3.25 6.08
N LEU A 68 -5.52 2.09 5.78
CA LEU A 68 -6.28 0.86 5.53
C LEU A 68 -7.14 0.48 6.75
N PHE A 69 -6.62 0.62 7.97
CA PHE A 69 -7.38 0.36 9.19
C PHE A 69 -8.60 1.29 9.35
N ILE A 70 -8.45 2.59 9.02
CA ILE A 70 -9.56 3.54 9.03
C ILE A 70 -10.63 3.09 8.03
N ILE A 71 -10.23 2.77 6.81
CA ILE A 71 -11.14 2.29 5.76
C ILE A 71 -11.90 1.03 6.22
N ILE A 72 -11.20 0.07 6.82
CA ILE A 72 -11.83 -1.16 7.33
C ILE A 72 -12.88 -0.83 8.41
N GLN A 73 -12.59 0.10 9.33
CA GLN A 73 -13.55 0.55 10.33
C GLN A 73 -14.78 1.21 9.71
N ASP A 74 -14.61 2.05 8.68
CA ASP A 74 -15.72 2.66 7.94
C ASP A 74 -16.63 1.58 7.31
N PHE A 75 -16.04 0.55 6.68
CA PHE A 75 -16.81 -0.56 6.11
C PHE A 75 -17.51 -1.39 7.19
N PHE A 76 -16.86 -1.65 8.33
CA PHE A 76 -17.52 -2.31 9.46
C PHE A 76 -18.69 -1.49 10.01
N TRP A 77 -18.57 -0.17 10.06
CA TRP A 77 -19.66 0.72 10.45
C TRP A 77 -20.87 0.59 9.52
N VAL A 78 -20.64 0.56 8.21
CA VAL A 78 -21.68 0.37 7.18
C VAL A 78 -22.33 -1.01 7.28
N ILE A 79 -21.53 -2.07 7.49
CA ILE A 79 -22.02 -3.42 7.68
C ILE A 79 -22.88 -3.50 8.95
N GLY A 80 -22.39 -2.95 10.07
CA GLY A 80 -23.14 -2.88 11.32
C GLY A 80 -24.46 -2.14 11.18
N SER A 81 -24.45 -1.00 10.48
CA SER A 81 -25.66 -0.23 10.16
C SER A 81 -26.64 -1.06 9.32
N THR A 82 -26.15 -1.82 8.34
CA THR A 82 -26.97 -2.70 7.50
C THR A 82 -27.62 -3.83 8.32
N VAL A 83 -26.86 -4.45 9.23
CA VAL A 83 -27.37 -5.48 10.15
C VAL A 83 -28.48 -4.93 11.04
N ILE A 84 -28.29 -3.73 11.63
CA ILE A 84 -29.31 -3.07 12.45
C ILE A 84 -30.60 -2.84 11.64
N LEU A 85 -30.48 -2.37 10.40
CA LEU A 85 -31.63 -2.05 9.55
C LEU A 85 -32.40 -3.28 9.07
N ILE A 86 -31.71 -4.40 8.80
CA ILE A 86 -32.33 -5.64 8.31
C ILE A 86 -33.01 -6.39 9.46
N PHE A 87 -32.30 -6.60 10.57
CA PHE A 87 -32.80 -7.43 11.66
C PHE A 87 -33.65 -6.64 12.67
N GLN A 88 -33.57 -5.31 12.64
CA GLN A 88 -34.25 -4.40 13.57
C GLN A 88 -34.20 -4.91 15.02
N PRO A 89 -33.00 -5.26 15.54
CA PRO A 89 -32.89 -5.84 16.90
C PRO A 89 -33.24 -4.81 17.99
N PHE A 90 -33.39 -3.55 17.60
CA PHE A 90 -33.76 -2.44 18.45
C PHE A 90 -35.03 -1.82 17.87
N GLU A 91 -35.99 -1.46 18.72
CA GLU A 91 -37.25 -0.79 18.36
C GLU A 91 -37.01 0.68 17.96
N ILE A 92 -36.15 0.92 16.98
CA ILE A 92 -35.77 2.25 16.52
C ILE A 92 -36.89 2.86 15.70
N SER A 93 -37.19 4.14 15.94
CA SER A 93 -38.17 4.89 15.18
C SER A 93 -37.88 4.90 13.66
N LYS A 94 -38.91 5.14 12.84
CA LYS A 94 -38.75 5.30 11.38
C LYS A 94 -37.73 6.40 11.04
N SER A 95 -37.78 7.52 11.74
CA SER A 95 -36.85 8.64 11.56
C SER A 95 -35.41 8.26 11.93
N GLY A 96 -35.23 7.51 13.03
CA GLY A 96 -33.92 6.99 13.44
C GLY A 96 -33.32 6.04 12.40
N ASN A 97 -34.14 5.14 11.86
CA ASN A 97 -33.72 4.24 10.78
C ASN A 97 -33.33 5.02 9.50
N SER A 98 -34.09 6.06 9.12
CA SER A 98 -33.71 6.92 8.00
C SER A 98 -32.38 7.63 8.21
N ILE A 99 -32.10 8.10 9.43
CA ILE A 99 -30.81 8.71 9.78
C ILE A 99 -29.68 7.69 9.64
N ILE A 100 -29.86 6.46 10.16
CA ILE A 100 -28.87 5.38 10.03
C ILE A 100 -28.54 5.12 8.55
N VAL A 101 -29.56 5.02 7.68
CA VAL A 101 -29.36 4.81 6.23
C VAL A 101 -28.53 5.94 5.63
N VAL A 102 -28.89 7.20 5.89
CA VAL A 102 -28.18 8.36 5.33
C VAL A 102 -26.72 8.39 5.80
N VAL A 103 -26.48 8.21 7.10
CA VAL A 103 -25.13 8.17 7.66
C VAL A 103 -24.32 7.02 7.06
N ALA A 104 -24.89 5.82 6.95
CA ALA A 104 -24.23 4.67 6.36
C ALA A 104 -23.83 4.92 4.90
N LEU A 105 -24.69 5.54 4.09
CA LEU A 105 -24.36 5.91 2.71
C LEU A 105 -23.22 6.93 2.63
N VAL A 106 -23.24 7.95 3.48
CA VAL A 106 -22.16 8.95 3.52
C VAL A 106 -20.83 8.31 3.91
N VAL A 107 -20.82 7.48 4.96
CA VAL A 107 -19.63 6.74 5.41
C VAL A 107 -19.13 5.79 4.32
N LEU A 108 -20.02 5.09 3.61
CA LEU A 108 -19.65 4.23 2.49
C LEU A 108 -18.94 5.01 1.37
N LEU A 109 -19.48 6.17 0.98
CA LEU A 109 -18.87 7.02 -0.04
C LEU A 109 -17.50 7.54 0.38
N MET A 110 -17.33 7.90 1.66
CA MET A 110 -16.04 8.31 2.21
C MET A 110 -15.04 7.16 2.22
N GLY A 111 -15.44 5.98 2.70
CA GLY A 111 -14.62 4.76 2.71
C GLY A 111 -14.18 4.38 1.29
N MET A 112 -15.07 4.45 0.30
CA MET A 112 -14.75 4.26 -1.13
C MET A 112 -13.80 5.33 -1.68
N GLY A 113 -13.96 6.59 -1.26
CA GLY A 113 -13.06 7.68 -1.64
C GLY A 113 -11.63 7.50 -1.09
N GLN A 114 -11.52 7.14 0.19
CA GLN A 114 -10.25 6.83 0.85
C GLN A 114 -9.59 5.60 0.23
N ALA A 115 -10.37 4.55 -0.02
CA ALA A 115 -9.97 3.34 -0.72
C ALA A 115 -9.34 3.63 -2.08
N ASN A 116 -10.03 4.42 -2.90
CA ASN A 116 -9.59 4.76 -4.24
C ASN A 116 -8.33 5.65 -4.20
N ALA A 117 -8.27 6.63 -3.30
CA ALA A 117 -7.09 7.49 -3.16
C ALA A 117 -5.86 6.71 -2.69
N LEU A 118 -6.02 5.77 -1.74
CA LEU A 118 -4.93 4.91 -1.27
C LEU A 118 -4.45 3.98 -2.38
N ALA A 119 -5.38 3.42 -3.16
CA ALA A 119 -5.06 2.57 -4.30
C ALA A 119 -4.35 3.31 -5.45
N GLN A 120 -4.36 4.65 -5.47
CA GLN A 120 -3.73 5.47 -6.52
C GLN A 120 -2.45 6.17 -6.06
N SER A 121 -2.05 6.07 -4.79
CA SER A 121 -0.92 6.83 -4.23
C SER A 121 0.41 6.60 -4.93
N ASP A 122 0.59 5.43 -5.54
CA ASP A 122 1.83 4.98 -6.19
C ASP A 122 1.67 4.78 -7.69
N ASN A 123 0.63 5.36 -8.30
CA ASN A 123 0.46 5.28 -9.76
C ASN A 123 1.42 6.26 -10.44
N LYS A 124 2.10 5.80 -11.49
CA LYS A 124 2.92 6.67 -12.33
C LYS A 124 2.02 7.66 -13.07
N PRO A 125 2.33 8.97 -13.09
CA PRO A 125 1.50 9.95 -13.78
C PRO A 125 1.32 9.56 -15.25
N LYS A 126 0.07 9.48 -15.71
CA LYS A 126 -0.36 9.11 -17.09
C LYS A 126 -0.34 7.61 -17.46
N GLU A 127 0.09 6.72 -16.57
CA GLU A 127 0.06 5.27 -16.79
C GLU A 127 -0.80 4.57 -15.74
N LYS A 128 -1.45 3.44 -16.09
CA LYS A 128 -2.17 2.59 -15.12
C LYS A 128 -1.24 1.66 -14.33
N ILE A 129 0.06 1.90 -14.43
CA ILE A 129 1.13 1.11 -13.82
C ILE A 129 1.51 1.76 -12.50
N LYS A 130 1.70 0.92 -11.49
CA LYS A 130 2.23 1.35 -10.19
C LYS A 130 3.73 1.38 -10.24
N GLN A 131 4.33 2.34 -9.55
CA GLN A 131 5.77 2.44 -9.41
C GLN A 131 6.14 2.61 -7.94
N LEU A 132 7.03 1.76 -7.45
CA LEU A 132 7.73 1.95 -6.18
C LEU A 132 9.20 2.18 -6.49
N SER A 133 9.80 3.22 -5.88
CA SER A 133 11.22 3.55 -6.07
C SER A 133 11.92 3.60 -4.73
N PHE A 134 13.08 2.98 -4.67
CA PHE A 134 13.96 2.94 -3.51
C PHE A 134 15.34 3.43 -3.95
N GLU A 135 16.01 4.20 -3.11
CA GLU A 135 17.31 4.77 -3.46
C GLU A 135 18.24 4.78 -2.26
N ARG A 136 19.53 4.60 -2.53
CA ARG A 136 20.59 4.72 -1.54
C ARG A 136 21.89 5.18 -2.20
N THR A 137 22.65 5.97 -1.47
CA THR A 137 24.01 6.34 -1.86
C THR A 137 24.99 5.36 -1.21
N PHE A 138 25.85 4.77 -2.03
CA PHE A 138 26.90 3.86 -1.63
C PHE A 138 28.26 4.56 -1.77
N LYS A 139 29.18 4.24 -0.85
CA LYS A 139 30.56 4.68 -0.94
C LYS A 139 31.37 3.67 -1.75
N GLY A 140 31.97 4.10 -2.83
CA GLY A 140 32.74 3.26 -3.75
C GLY A 140 32.85 3.89 -5.13
N THR A 141 33.74 3.35 -5.96
CA THR A 141 33.84 3.76 -7.36
C THR A 141 32.61 3.24 -8.13
N LYS A 142 32.31 3.90 -9.25
CA LYS A 142 31.24 3.49 -10.16
C LYS A 142 31.34 2.02 -10.57
N GLU A 143 32.56 1.58 -10.88
CA GLU A 143 32.86 0.20 -11.29
C GLU A 143 32.63 -0.80 -10.14
N ASN A 144 33.13 -0.53 -8.93
CA ASN A 144 32.94 -1.42 -7.78
C ASN A 144 31.45 -1.58 -7.44
N VAL A 145 30.72 -0.47 -7.42
CA VAL A 145 29.27 -0.49 -7.14
C VAL A 145 28.54 -1.25 -8.25
N TRP A 146 28.86 -0.97 -9.53
CA TRP A 146 28.27 -1.67 -10.66
C TRP A 146 28.49 -3.17 -10.57
N ASN A 147 29.73 -3.63 -10.34
CA ASN A 147 30.08 -5.05 -10.26
C ASN A 147 29.26 -5.80 -9.20
N VAL A 148 28.95 -5.17 -8.06
CA VAL A 148 28.13 -5.79 -7.01
C VAL A 148 26.65 -5.83 -7.39
N ILE A 149 26.10 -4.72 -7.90
CA ILE A 149 24.66 -4.67 -8.20
C ILE A 149 24.30 -5.44 -9.47
N SER A 150 25.23 -5.58 -10.42
CA SER A 150 25.04 -6.27 -11.70
C SER A 150 25.37 -7.77 -11.61
N ASP A 151 25.78 -8.27 -10.43
CA ASP A 151 25.93 -9.70 -10.14
C ASP A 151 24.56 -10.39 -10.01
N VAL A 152 23.86 -10.44 -11.12
CA VAL A 152 22.51 -10.96 -11.28
C VAL A 152 22.42 -12.47 -11.08
N ALA A 153 23.53 -13.20 -11.22
CA ALA A 153 23.61 -14.64 -10.97
C ALA A 153 23.64 -14.95 -9.47
N ASN A 154 24.26 -14.07 -8.67
CA ASN A 154 24.31 -14.20 -7.22
C ASN A 154 23.28 -13.32 -6.49
N TYR A 155 22.23 -12.89 -7.18
CA TYR A 155 21.23 -11.99 -6.62
C TYR A 155 20.52 -12.56 -5.37
N HIS A 156 20.42 -13.89 -5.24
CA HIS A 156 19.94 -14.58 -4.03
C HIS A 156 20.79 -14.29 -2.77
N LYS A 157 22.05 -13.88 -2.92
CA LYS A 157 22.93 -13.51 -1.78
C LYS A 157 22.55 -12.17 -1.15
N VAL A 158 21.81 -11.34 -1.86
CA VAL A 158 21.46 -9.97 -1.44
C VAL A 158 19.95 -9.78 -1.29
N ALA A 159 19.14 -10.45 -2.10
CA ALA A 159 17.69 -10.39 -2.04
C ALA A 159 17.14 -11.41 -1.03
N PRO A 160 16.61 -10.98 0.13
CA PRO A 160 16.17 -11.90 1.20
C PRO A 160 14.92 -12.72 0.84
N ASN A 161 14.27 -12.40 -0.28
CA ASN A 161 13.07 -13.05 -0.78
C ASN A 161 13.34 -13.97 -1.99
N ILE A 162 14.60 -14.32 -2.25
CA ILE A 162 15.02 -15.20 -3.34
C ILE A 162 16.04 -16.18 -2.78
N ASP A 163 15.75 -17.47 -2.90
CA ASP A 163 16.56 -18.55 -2.34
C ASP A 163 17.64 -19.02 -3.33
N ASP A 164 17.34 -18.99 -4.63
CA ASP A 164 18.27 -19.40 -5.69
C ASP A 164 17.99 -18.64 -7.00
N VAL A 165 19.05 -18.45 -7.79
CA VAL A 165 19.00 -17.86 -9.14
C VAL A 165 19.80 -18.69 -10.12
N LYS A 166 19.17 -19.08 -11.23
CA LYS A 166 19.82 -19.83 -12.32
C LYS A 166 19.68 -19.10 -13.64
N ILE A 167 20.80 -18.82 -14.31
CA ILE A 167 20.78 -18.30 -15.68
C ILE A 167 20.41 -19.46 -16.62
N LEU A 168 19.30 -19.30 -17.34
CA LEU A 168 18.78 -20.32 -18.26
C LEU A 168 19.38 -20.15 -19.66
N SER A 169 19.55 -18.91 -20.11
CA SER A 169 20.11 -18.59 -21.42
C SER A 169 20.54 -17.13 -21.54
N GLY A 170 21.49 -16.85 -22.43
CA GLY A 170 21.90 -15.50 -22.81
C GLY A 170 22.83 -14.80 -21.80
N HIS A 171 23.19 -13.56 -22.12
CA HIS A 171 23.99 -12.66 -21.31
C HIS A 171 23.56 -11.22 -21.60
N GLY A 172 23.50 -10.34 -20.58
CA GLY A 172 23.06 -8.96 -20.75
C GLY A 172 21.62 -8.86 -21.23
N GLU A 173 21.36 -8.00 -22.21
CA GLU A 173 20.01 -7.84 -22.80
C GLU A 173 19.54 -9.12 -23.49
N GLY A 174 18.31 -9.55 -23.20
CA GLY A 174 17.74 -10.82 -23.66
C GLY A 174 18.09 -12.04 -22.79
N MET A 175 18.94 -11.88 -21.77
CA MET A 175 19.23 -12.95 -20.81
C MET A 175 17.98 -13.38 -20.06
N VAL A 176 17.82 -14.69 -19.87
CA VAL A 176 16.71 -15.27 -19.10
C VAL A 176 17.27 -15.95 -17.86
N ARG A 177 16.68 -15.63 -16.70
CA ARG A 177 17.00 -16.29 -15.43
C ARG A 177 15.75 -16.86 -14.77
N SER A 178 15.93 -17.89 -13.97
CA SER A 178 14.93 -18.40 -13.04
C SER A 178 15.29 -17.98 -11.63
N CYS A 179 14.29 -17.49 -10.89
CA CYS A 179 14.36 -17.20 -9.47
C CYS A 179 13.42 -18.15 -8.72
N SER A 180 13.79 -18.54 -7.50
CA SER A 180 12.94 -19.39 -6.65
C SER A 180 12.85 -18.86 -5.23
N HIS A 181 11.73 -19.14 -4.56
CA HIS A 181 11.54 -18.86 -3.15
C HIS A 181 10.57 -19.88 -2.54
N ALA A 182 11.03 -20.59 -1.51
CA ALA A 182 10.35 -21.75 -0.93
C ALA A 182 9.98 -22.79 -2.00
N ASN A 183 8.68 -23.01 -2.24
CA ASN A 183 8.18 -23.96 -3.23
C ASN A 183 7.83 -23.31 -4.57
N ASP A 184 7.99 -21.99 -4.68
CA ASP A 184 7.60 -21.22 -5.84
C ASP A 184 8.82 -20.90 -6.72
N SER A 185 8.60 -20.78 -8.03
CA SER A 185 9.62 -20.31 -8.96
C SER A 185 9.00 -19.47 -10.07
N TRP A 186 9.79 -18.58 -10.64
CA TRP A 186 9.39 -17.78 -11.80
C TRP A 186 10.59 -17.50 -12.69
N THR A 187 10.31 -17.04 -13.91
CA THR A 187 11.35 -16.63 -14.86
C THR A 187 11.28 -15.13 -15.10
N GLU A 188 12.43 -14.54 -15.37
CA GLU A 188 12.58 -13.12 -15.67
C GLU A 188 13.50 -12.96 -16.88
N THR A 189 13.18 -12.01 -17.75
CA THR A 189 13.99 -11.67 -18.93
C THR A 189 14.62 -10.30 -18.74
N CYS A 190 15.91 -10.18 -19.00
CA CYS A 190 16.60 -8.90 -19.01
C CYS A 190 16.16 -8.11 -20.24
N THR A 191 15.43 -7.01 -20.05
CA THR A 191 14.89 -6.19 -21.15
C THR A 191 15.77 -4.99 -21.49
N LEU A 192 16.80 -4.74 -20.69
CA LEU A 192 17.71 -3.61 -20.84
C LEU A 192 19.01 -3.95 -20.13
N TRP A 193 20.13 -3.76 -20.81
CA TRP A 193 21.46 -3.84 -20.19
C TRP A 193 22.36 -2.75 -20.75
N LYS A 194 22.71 -1.77 -19.91
CA LYS A 194 23.70 -0.74 -20.20
C LYS A 194 24.79 -0.83 -19.15
N GLU A 195 25.95 -1.29 -19.58
CA GLU A 195 27.12 -1.49 -18.73
C GLU A 195 27.45 -0.21 -17.97
N ASN A 196 27.70 -0.32 -16.65
CA ASN A 196 27.94 0.80 -15.76
C ASN A 196 26.84 1.88 -15.74
N GLU A 197 25.60 1.57 -16.09
CA GLU A 197 24.52 2.56 -16.06
C GLU A 197 23.22 2.02 -15.48
N GLU A 198 22.62 1.03 -16.15
CA GLU A 198 21.33 0.50 -15.74
C GLU A 198 21.05 -0.87 -16.35
N TYR A 199 20.25 -1.66 -15.66
CA TYR A 199 19.66 -2.87 -16.22
C TYR A 199 18.21 -3.05 -15.75
N SER A 200 17.42 -3.78 -16.52
CA SER A 200 16.03 -4.10 -16.18
C SER A 200 15.72 -5.58 -16.35
N PHE A 201 14.86 -6.11 -15.49
CA PHE A 201 14.25 -7.43 -15.65
C PHE A 201 12.73 -7.32 -15.65
N GLU A 202 12.10 -7.98 -16.63
CA GLU A 202 10.66 -8.19 -16.67
C GLU A 202 10.33 -9.62 -16.27
N VAL A 203 9.43 -9.77 -15.31
CA VAL A 203 8.99 -11.06 -14.80
C VAL A 203 7.95 -11.66 -15.74
N ASN A 204 8.12 -12.93 -16.09
CA ASN A 204 7.15 -13.66 -16.89
C ASN A 204 5.92 -14.02 -16.05
N THR A 205 5.01 -13.06 -15.88
CA THR A 205 3.79 -13.20 -15.07
C THR A 205 2.64 -13.93 -15.78
N SER A 206 2.81 -14.24 -17.07
CA SER A 206 1.80 -14.88 -17.92
C SER A 206 1.76 -16.40 -17.77
N THR A 207 2.73 -17.00 -17.07
CA THR A 207 2.74 -18.45 -16.86
C THR A 207 1.64 -18.87 -15.89
N PRO A 208 0.98 -20.03 -16.11
CA PRO A 208 -0.10 -20.50 -15.24
C PRO A 208 0.32 -20.73 -13.78
N ASP A 209 1.60 -21.05 -13.57
CA ASP A 209 2.23 -21.34 -12.29
C ASP A 209 2.82 -20.10 -11.58
N TYR A 210 2.66 -18.90 -12.14
CA TYR A 210 3.17 -17.69 -11.50
C TYR A 210 2.47 -17.42 -10.15
N PRO A 211 3.20 -17.43 -9.02
CA PRO A 211 2.62 -17.49 -7.67
C PRO A 211 2.04 -16.16 -7.18
N TYR A 212 2.44 -15.04 -7.79
CA TYR A 212 2.15 -13.70 -7.28
C TYR A 212 0.96 -13.02 -7.98
N PRO A 213 0.29 -12.04 -7.33
CA PRO A 213 -0.93 -11.41 -7.85
C PRO A 213 -0.68 -10.36 -8.94
N PHE A 214 0.43 -10.43 -9.66
CA PHE A 214 0.82 -9.43 -10.67
C PHE A 214 0.48 -9.90 -12.08
N LYS A 215 -0.07 -8.99 -12.88
CA LYS A 215 -0.27 -9.12 -14.34
C LYS A 215 0.94 -8.58 -15.12
N TYR A 216 1.72 -7.72 -14.47
CA TYR A 216 2.95 -7.15 -14.99
C TYR A 216 3.84 -6.83 -13.79
N LEU A 217 5.14 -7.13 -13.90
CA LEU A 217 6.14 -6.77 -12.91
C LEU A 217 7.48 -6.59 -13.63
N LYS A 218 8.09 -5.42 -13.46
CA LYS A 218 9.40 -5.08 -13.98
C LYS A 218 10.23 -4.38 -12.92
N GLY A 219 11.44 -4.86 -12.71
CA GLY A 219 12.46 -4.20 -11.89
C GLY A 219 13.44 -3.45 -12.80
N ASN A 220 13.84 -2.24 -12.40
CA ASN A 220 14.88 -1.46 -13.02
C ASN A 220 15.88 -0.99 -11.97
N TRP A 221 17.16 -1.21 -12.24
CA TRP A 221 18.27 -0.81 -11.39
C TRP A 221 19.12 0.17 -12.16
N LYS A 222 19.34 1.34 -11.58
CA LYS A 222 20.09 2.43 -12.20
C LYS A 222 21.12 2.97 -11.24
N ILE A 223 22.31 3.26 -11.75
CA ILE A 223 23.33 3.99 -11.00
C ILE A 223 23.51 5.40 -11.53
N GLN A 224 23.78 6.31 -10.61
CA GLN A 224 24.10 7.70 -10.89
C GLN A 224 25.32 8.08 -10.07
N GLU A 225 26.35 8.56 -10.75
CA GLU A 225 27.54 9.10 -10.10
C GLU A 225 27.21 10.47 -9.51
N ILE A 226 27.41 10.63 -8.20
CA ILE A 226 27.32 11.94 -7.54
C ILE A 226 28.70 12.61 -7.59
N ASP A 227 29.72 11.85 -7.20
CA ASP A 227 31.13 12.16 -7.30
C ASP A 227 31.94 10.85 -7.43
N SER A 228 33.27 10.96 -7.46
CA SER A 228 34.18 9.82 -7.70
C SER A 228 34.09 8.67 -6.69
N MET A 229 33.51 8.91 -5.50
CA MET A 229 33.41 7.92 -4.42
C MET A 229 31.99 7.73 -3.90
N ASN A 230 31.00 8.44 -4.43
CA ASN A 230 29.61 8.36 -4.00
C ASN A 230 28.70 8.05 -5.20
N ILE A 231 28.12 6.85 -5.20
CA ILE A 231 27.24 6.37 -6.25
C ILE A 231 25.84 6.19 -5.70
N LYS A 232 24.86 6.84 -6.31
CA LYS A 232 23.44 6.64 -6.02
C LYS A 232 22.92 5.47 -6.82
N VAL A 233 22.37 4.46 -6.17
CA VAL A 233 21.63 3.38 -6.81
C VAL A 233 20.13 3.64 -6.62
N ILE A 234 19.37 3.50 -7.70
CA ILE A 234 17.92 3.64 -7.74
C ILE A 234 17.33 2.31 -8.20
N MET A 235 16.48 1.71 -7.36
CA MET A 235 15.68 0.54 -7.68
C MET A 235 14.23 0.96 -7.90
N ALA A 236 13.74 0.83 -9.12
CA ALA A 236 12.35 1.12 -9.46
C ALA A 236 11.63 -0.16 -9.85
N PHE A 237 10.46 -0.40 -9.25
CA PHE A 237 9.62 -1.54 -9.54
C PHE A 237 8.29 -1.05 -10.10
N GLU A 238 8.03 -1.44 -11.35
CA GLU A 238 6.80 -1.16 -12.06
C GLU A 238 5.90 -2.39 -12.07
N PHE A 239 4.62 -2.27 -11.70
CA PHE A 239 3.72 -3.42 -11.65
C PHE A 239 2.25 -3.09 -11.86
N GLU A 240 1.49 -4.11 -12.29
CA GLU A 240 0.03 -4.10 -12.41
C GLU A 240 -0.55 -5.33 -11.69
N TYR A 241 -1.64 -5.17 -10.94
CA TYR A 241 -2.33 -6.29 -10.29
C TYR A 241 -3.24 -7.04 -11.26
N LYS A 242 -3.39 -8.37 -11.09
CA LYS A 242 -4.33 -9.20 -11.88
C LYS A 242 -5.78 -8.76 -11.69
N ARG A 243 -6.16 -8.31 -10.49
CA ARG A 243 -7.54 -7.92 -10.15
C ARG A 243 -7.63 -6.56 -9.45
N LYS A 244 -8.69 -5.81 -9.73
CA LYS A 244 -8.90 -4.45 -9.16
C LYS A 244 -8.95 -4.43 -7.62
N PHE A 245 -9.57 -5.43 -6.98
CA PHE A 245 -9.65 -5.44 -5.51
C PHE A 245 -8.29 -5.66 -4.84
N GLN A 246 -7.33 -6.31 -5.52
CA GLN A 246 -5.97 -6.50 -5.02
C GLN A 246 -5.25 -5.16 -4.89
N ASN A 247 -5.50 -4.24 -5.82
CA ASN A 247 -5.01 -2.87 -5.74
C ASN A 247 -5.53 -2.15 -4.47
N TRP A 248 -6.76 -2.40 -4.07
CA TRP A 248 -7.34 -1.73 -2.90
C TRP A 248 -6.87 -2.35 -1.57
N LEU A 249 -6.93 -3.68 -1.46
CA LEU A 249 -6.70 -4.38 -0.18
C LEU A 249 -5.27 -4.88 0.00
N LEU A 250 -4.67 -5.46 -1.05
CA LEU A 250 -3.35 -6.08 -0.94
C LEU A 250 -2.24 -5.04 -1.07
N HIS A 251 -2.43 -3.98 -1.86
CA HIS A 251 -1.37 -3.01 -2.14
C HIS A 251 -0.76 -2.35 -0.90
N PRO A 252 -1.53 -1.87 0.10
CA PRO A 252 -0.94 -1.25 1.30
C PRO A 252 -0.08 -2.22 2.10
N ILE A 253 -0.50 -3.49 2.19
CA ILE A 253 0.21 -4.55 2.90
C ILE A 253 1.46 -4.96 2.13
N LEU A 254 1.32 -5.20 0.83
CA LEU A 254 2.42 -5.56 -0.06
C LEU A 254 3.46 -4.46 -0.12
N LYS A 255 3.06 -3.19 -0.19
CA LYS A 255 3.98 -2.05 -0.15
C LYS A 255 4.86 -2.09 1.09
N GLY A 256 4.28 -2.33 2.27
CA GLY A 256 5.05 -2.45 3.52
C GLY A 256 6.07 -3.60 3.47
N LYS A 257 5.67 -4.78 2.98
CA LYS A 257 6.59 -5.92 2.80
C LYS A 257 7.69 -5.59 1.78
N PHE A 258 7.31 -5.01 0.64
CA PHE A 258 8.19 -4.67 -0.46
C PHE A 258 9.24 -3.65 -0.03
N SER A 259 8.84 -2.61 0.72
CA SER A 259 9.77 -1.63 1.30
C SER A 259 10.76 -2.30 2.24
N LYS A 260 10.30 -3.18 3.14
CA LYS A 260 11.20 -3.91 4.05
C LYS A 260 12.20 -4.78 3.28
N THR A 261 11.74 -5.52 2.28
CA THR A 261 12.61 -6.35 1.42
C THR A 261 13.62 -5.50 0.65
N ALA A 262 13.19 -4.35 0.11
CA ALA A 262 14.08 -3.43 -0.60
C ALA A 262 15.14 -2.81 0.32
N ASP A 263 14.77 -2.44 1.55
CA ASP A 263 15.70 -1.91 2.56
C ASP A 263 16.75 -2.96 2.95
N GLU A 264 16.33 -4.20 3.23
CA GLU A 264 17.25 -5.31 3.54
C GLU A 264 18.18 -5.64 2.37
N LEU A 265 17.68 -5.56 1.14
CA LEU A 265 18.50 -5.75 -0.06
C LEU A 265 19.56 -4.66 -0.21
N LEU A 266 19.18 -3.39 -0.03
CA LEU A 266 20.11 -2.26 -0.04
C LEU A 266 21.15 -2.38 1.07
N ASP A 267 20.76 -2.85 2.27
CA ASP A 267 21.69 -3.14 3.38
C ASP A 267 22.70 -4.23 3.00
N ASN A 268 22.24 -5.30 2.33
CA ASN A 268 23.10 -6.40 1.91
C ASN A 268 24.08 -5.97 0.81
N TRP A 269 23.66 -5.18 -0.16
CA TRP A 269 24.57 -4.57 -1.12
C TRP A 269 25.59 -3.66 -0.46
N GLN A 270 25.17 -2.84 0.50
CA GLN A 270 26.07 -1.94 1.20
C GLN A 270 27.18 -2.73 1.89
N LYS A 271 26.83 -3.82 2.58
CA LYS A 271 27.80 -4.72 3.23
C LYS A 271 28.75 -5.40 2.25
N GLN A 272 28.35 -5.63 1.00
CA GLN A 272 29.23 -6.23 -0.01
C GLN A 272 30.17 -5.18 -0.61
N ILE A 273 29.64 -3.99 -0.92
CA ILE A 273 30.42 -2.87 -1.47
C ILE A 273 31.47 -2.39 -0.47
N GLU A 274 31.12 -2.26 0.82
CA GLU A 274 32.06 -1.80 1.86
C GLU A 274 33.18 -2.81 2.20
N LYS A 275 33.10 -4.05 1.69
CA LYS A 275 34.15 -5.07 1.85
C LYS A 275 35.18 -5.06 0.72
N MET A 276 34.92 -4.34 -0.37
CA MET A 276 35.83 -4.18 -1.51
C MET A 276 36.75 -2.97 -1.30
#